data_AF-A0A662M950-F1
#
_entry.id   AF-A0A662M950-F1
#
_cell.length_a   1.000
_cell.length_b   1.000
_cell.length_c   1.000
_cell.angle_alpha   90.00
_cell.angle_beta   90.00
_cell.angle_gamma   90.00
#
_symmetry.space_group_name_H-M   'P 1'
#
loop_
_entity.id
_entity.type
_entity.pdbx_description
1 polymer ?
#
loop_
_entity_poly.entity_id
_entity_poly.type
_entity_poly.pdbx_seq_one_letter_code
_entity_poly.pdbx_strand_id
1 'polypeptide(L)' 'ERYRLIHDVAHHRCEFPGCNIEYGLDVHHIIPRSEGGSNKQSNLIVLCPTHHRMAHRGNIPRDELKYIVKKRKSSK' A
#
# COMPACT_ATOMS: atom_id res chain seq x y z
N GLU A 1 15.86 -1.36 -5.25
CA GLU A 1 16.20 0.00 -4.77
C GLU A 1 15.01 0.98 -4.81
N ARG A 2 14.37 1.16 -5.97
CA ARG A 2 13.31 2.15 -6.26
C ARG A 2 12.16 2.29 -5.24
N TYR A 3 11.84 1.24 -4.47
CA TYR A 3 10.78 1.27 -3.47
C TYR A 3 11.25 0.97 -2.04
N ARG A 4 12.57 0.93 -1.77
CA ARG A 4 13.09 0.59 -0.44
C ARG A 4 12.44 1.42 0.67
N LEU A 5 12.35 2.74 0.45
CA LEU A 5 11.73 3.68 1.40
C LEU A 5 10.27 3.36 1.74
N ILE A 6 9.47 2.81 0.82
CA ILE A 6 8.07 2.50 1.13
C ILE A 6 7.96 1.23 1.97
N HIS A 7 8.85 0.27 1.76
CA HIS A 7 8.93 -0.92 2.61
C HIS A 7 9.39 -0.56 4.02
N ASP A 8 10.35 0.37 4.17
CA ASP A 8 10.78 0.87 5.48
C ASP A 8 9.62 1.57 6.23
N VAL A 9 8.88 2.44 5.54
CA VAL A 9 7.69 3.13 6.10
C VAL A 9 6.57 2.16 6.48
N ALA A 10 6.40 1.08 5.71
CA ALA A 10 5.45 0.01 6.01
C ALA A 10 5.95 -0.96 7.10
N HIS A 11 7.13 -0.72 7.68
CA HIS A 11 7.79 -1.62 8.62
C HIS A 11 7.95 -3.05 8.09
N HIS A 12 8.21 -3.19 6.78
CA HIS A 12 8.33 -4.49 6.11
C HIS A 12 7.14 -5.42 6.37
N ARG A 13 5.93 -4.87 6.43
CA ARG A 13 4.67 -5.59 6.67
C ARG A 13 3.57 -5.12 5.73
N CYS A 14 2.61 -6.00 5.47
CA CYS A 14 1.35 -5.63 4.82
C CYS A 14 0.59 -4.60 5.66
N GLU A 15 0.24 -3.47 5.05
CA GLU A 15 -0.35 -2.33 5.77
C GLU A 15 -1.86 -2.42 5.95
N PHE A 16 -2.49 -3.43 5.34
CA PHE A 16 -3.91 -3.66 5.53
C PHE A 16 -4.22 -3.96 7.01
N PRO A 17 -5.20 -3.26 7.64
CA PRO A 17 -5.50 -3.41 9.06
C PRO A 17 -5.75 -4.86 9.48
N GLY A 18 -5.12 -5.29 10.58
CA GLY A 18 -5.25 -6.65 11.10
C GLY A 18 -4.43 -7.71 10.36
N CYS A 19 -3.68 -7.35 9.31
CA CYS A 19 -2.76 -8.26 8.63
C CYS A 19 -1.36 -8.22 9.26
N ASN A 20 -0.75 -9.39 9.47
CA ASN A 20 0.59 -9.54 10.04
C ASN A 20 1.55 -10.25 9.07
N ILE A 21 1.28 -10.23 7.76
CA ILE A 21 2.18 -10.84 6.76
C ILE A 21 3.36 -9.91 6.49
N GLU A 22 4.57 -10.47 6.55
CA GLU A 22 5.85 -9.75 6.41
C GLU A 22 6.66 -10.18 5.17
N TYR A 23 6.18 -11.17 4.42
CA TYR A 23 6.87 -11.74 3.27
C TYR A 23 6.04 -11.65 1.98
N GLY A 24 6.72 -11.70 0.84
CA GLY A 24 6.08 -11.59 -0.48
C GLY A 24 5.34 -10.27 -0.67
N LEU A 25 5.85 -9.19 -0.07
CA LEU A 25 5.21 -7.88 -0.09
C LEU A 25 5.46 -7.17 -1.41
N ASP A 26 4.41 -6.59 -1.96
CA ASP A 26 4.45 -5.80 -3.19
C ASP A 26 3.92 -4.39 -2.95
N VAL A 27 4.44 -3.45 -3.74
CA VAL A 27 3.99 -2.06 -3.74
C VAL A 27 2.85 -1.89 -4.73
N HIS A 28 1.71 -1.45 -4.21
CA HIS A 28 0.51 -1.16 -4.97
C HIS A 28 0.35 0.34 -5.20
N HIS A 29 0.04 0.73 -6.43
CA HIS A 29 -0.40 2.09 -6.77
C HIS A 29 -1.91 2.22 -6.55
N ILE A 30 -2.33 3.03 -5.58
CA ILE A 30 -3.76 3.21 -5.25
C ILE A 30 -4.53 3.82 -6.41
N ILE A 31 -3.98 4.86 -7.02
CA ILE A 31 -4.36 5.33 -8.36
C ILE A 31 -3.37 4.66 -9.33
N PRO A 32 -3.85 3.84 -10.28
CA PRO A 32 -3.00 3.18 -11.26
C PRO A 32 -2.18 4.18 -12.08
N ARG A 33 -0.98 3.77 -12.52
CA ARG A 33 -0.14 4.62 -13.38
C ARG A 33 -0.80 4.95 -14.72
N SER A 34 -1.64 4.05 -15.25
CA SER A 34 -2.44 4.28 -16.45
C SER A 34 -3.46 5.41 -16.30
N GLU A 35 -3.87 5.71 -15.06
CA GLU A 35 -4.79 6.80 -14.71
C GLU A 35 -4.03 8.05 -14.20
N GLY A 36 -2.70 8.12 -14.43
CA GLY A 36 -1.87 9.24 -13.96
C GLY A 36 -1.41 9.14 -12.51
N GLY A 37 -1.50 7.96 -11.89
CA GLY A 37 -1.02 7.70 -10.54
C GLY A 37 0.47 8.00 -10.33
N SER A 38 0.79 8.80 -9.31
CA SER A 38 2.17 9.19 -8.98
C SER A 38 2.93 8.08 -8.21
N ASN A 39 4.26 8.18 -8.19
CA ASN A 39 5.11 7.35 -7.31
C ASN A 39 5.31 8.00 -5.91
N LYS A 40 4.49 8.98 -5.53
CA LYS A 40 4.57 9.60 -4.19
C LYS A 40 4.08 8.60 -3.15
N GLN A 41 4.66 8.62 -1.95
CA GLN A 41 4.28 7.72 -0.85
C GLN A 41 2.77 7.76 -0.53
N SER A 42 2.11 8.90 -0.75
CA SER A 42 0.65 9.06 -0.56
C SER A 42 -0.20 8.24 -1.54
N ASN A 43 0.38 7.73 -2.62
CA ASN A 43 -0.28 6.90 -3.63
C ASN A 43 0.24 5.46 -3.64
N LEU A 44 1.17 5.11 -2.75
CA LEU A 44 1.80 3.79 -2.69
C LEU A 44 1.44 3.10 -1.38
N ILE A 45 1.07 1.82 -1.45
CA ILE A 45 0.80 0.98 -0.29
C ILE A 45 1.44 -0.39 -0.43
N VAL A 46 2.05 -0.89 0.64
CA VAL A 46 2.69 -2.21 0.71
C VAL A 46 1.66 -3.23 1.16
N LEU A 47 1.43 -4.24 0.34
CA LEU A 47 0.42 -5.26 0.58
C LEU A 47 1.02 -6.66 0.39
N CYS A 48 0.50 -7.63 1.13
CA CYS A 48 0.77 -9.05 0.84
C CYS A 48 0.04 -9.49 -0.45
N PRO A 49 0.38 -10.65 -1.04
CA PRO A 49 -0.19 -11.08 -2.31
C PRO A 49 -1.72 -11.20 -2.29
N THR A 50 -2.32 -11.51 -1.13
CA THR A 50 -3.78 -11.61 -0.96
C THR A 50 -4.44 -10.23 -1.06
N HIS A 51 -4.05 -9.29 -0.20
CA HIS A 51 -4.63 -7.94 -0.21
C HIS A 51 -4.27 -7.18 -1.48
N HIS A 52 -3.10 -7.44 -2.08
CA HIS A 52 -2.72 -6.84 -3.35
C HIS A 52 -3.70 -7.22 -4.48
N ARG A 53 -4.07 -8.51 -4.57
CA ARG A 53 -5.08 -8.98 -5.54
C ARG A 53 -6.47 -8.41 -5.24
N MET A 54 -6.85 -8.34 -3.97
CA MET A 54 -8.14 -7.75 -3.57
C MET A 54 -8.22 -6.26 -3.96
N ALA A 55 -7.15 -5.50 -3.78
CA ALA A 55 -7.06 -4.11 -4.22
C ALA A 55 -7.18 -3.99 -5.75
N HIS A 56 -6.45 -4.82 -6.51
CA HIS A 56 -6.56 -4.85 -7.97
C HIS A 56 -7.97 -5.17 -8.47
N ARG A 57 -8.70 -6.04 -7.78
CA ARG A 57 -10.07 -6.43 -8.11
C ARG A 57 -11.13 -5.42 -7.64
N GLY A 58 -10.73 -4.38 -6.90
CA GLY A 58 -11.65 -3.42 -6.31
C GLY A 58 -12.45 -3.95 -5.10
N ASN A 59 -12.08 -5.11 -4.55
CA ASN A 59 -12.68 -5.63 -3.32
C ASN A 59 -12.30 -4.78 -2.10
N ILE A 60 -11.16 -4.08 -2.18
CA ILE A 60 -10.80 -3.03 -1.23
C ILE A 60 -10.94 -1.69 -1.96
N PRO A 61 -11.87 -0.81 -1.53
CA PRO A 61 -12.04 0.49 -2.16
C PRO A 61 -10.77 1.33 -2.11
N ARG A 62 -10.50 2.11 -3.16
CA ARG A 62 -9.30 2.98 -3.22
C ARG A 62 -9.27 3.99 -2.06
N ASP A 63 -10.41 4.49 -1.62
CA ASP A 63 -10.48 5.44 -0.52
C ASP A 63 -10.10 4.82 0.83
N GLU A 64 -10.38 3.53 1.02
CA GLU A 64 -9.89 2.77 2.18
C GLU A 64 -8.36 2.68 2.16
N LEU A 65 -7.76 2.37 1.00
CA LEU A 65 -6.31 2.36 0.84
C LEU A 65 -5.70 3.74 1.12
N LYS A 66 -6.31 4.82 0.61
CA LYS A 66 -5.86 6.19 0.89
C LYS A 66 -5.93 6.51 2.38
N TYR A 67 -6.98 6.05 3.06
CA TYR A 67 -7.15 6.25 4.49
C TYR A 67 -6.04 5.56 5.30
N ILE A 68 -5.71 4.31 4.97
CA ILE A 68 -4.58 3.58 5.58
C ILE A 68 -3.27 4.35 5.38
N VAL A 69 -2.98 4.78 4.15
CA VAL A 69 -1.76 5.54 3.85
C VAL A 69 -1.71 6.87 4.59
N LYS A 70 -2.85 7.56 4.73
CA LYS A 70 -2.94 8.83 5.49
C LYS A 70 -2.60 8.62 6.96
N LYS A 71 -3.02 7.50 7.56
CA LYS A 71 -2.76 7.17 8.97
C LYS A 71 -1.29 6.93 9.30
N ARG A 72 -0.43 6.54 8.33
CA ARG A 72 1.02 6.40 8.55
C ARG A 72 1.66 7.63 9.21
N LYS A 73 1.20 8.82 8.80
CA LYS A 73 1.75 10.10 9.28
C LYS A 73 1.31 10.46 10.69
N SER A 74 0.26 9.83 11.21
CA SER A 74 -0.31 10.09 12.53
C SER A 74 0.35 9.29 13.65
N SER A 75 1.19 8.29 13.32
CA SER A 75 1.95 7.50 14.31
C SER A 75 3.33 8.09 14.61
N LYS A 76 3.49 9.42 14.50
CA LYS A 76 4.69 10.14 14.95
C LYS A 76 4.44 10.81 16.28
#